data_AF-A0A7S1KXW7-F1
#
_entry.id   AF-A0A7S1KXW7-F1
#
_cell.length_a   1.000
_cell.length_b   1.000
_cell.length_c   1.000
_cell.angle_alpha   90.00
_cell.angle_beta   90.00
_cell.angle_gamma   90.00
#
_symmetry.space_group_name_H-M   'P 1'
#
loop_
_entity.id
_entity.type
_entity.pdbx_description
1 polymer ?
#
loop_
_entity_poly.entity_id
_entity_poly.type
_entity_poly.pdbx_seq_one_letter_code
_entity_poly.pdbx_strand_id
1 'polypeptide(L)'
;WNLVKKLDPDDTGLISAWRFTEMMEHPHIRHCFSVLGLELRSTEEFFDMLGFVSGDSTVDIDTFVEGCMRMKGEATGLLQQTLLMETKLVRRAQRELALILSEKIDVMDKRMLEAPGIIQMTNRKSRTPTAN
;
A
#
# COMPACT_ATOMS: atom_id res chain seq x y z
N TRP A 1 -5.97 4.51 -8.39
CA TRP A 1 -6.90 3.39 -8.62
C TRP A 1 -8.19 3.80 -9.35
N ASN A 2 -8.90 4.88 -8.98
CA ASN A 2 -10.10 5.33 -9.73
C ASN A 2 -9.85 5.93 -11.12
N LEU A 3 -8.60 6.32 -11.41
CA LEU A 3 -8.23 6.92 -12.69
C LEU A 3 -8.10 5.88 -13.82
N VAL A 4 -7.45 4.74 -13.52
CA VAL A 4 -7.25 3.66 -14.50
C VAL A 4 -8.59 3.12 -14.99
N LYS A 5 -9.58 2.94 -14.10
CA LYS A 5 -10.95 2.55 -14.48
C LYS A 5 -11.67 3.54 -15.40
N LYS A 6 -11.31 4.82 -15.38
CA LYS A 6 -11.87 5.82 -16.31
C LYS A 6 -11.19 5.78 -17.67
N LEU A 7 -9.91 5.40 -17.70
CA LEU A 7 -9.08 5.26 -18.89
C LEU A 7 -9.31 3.93 -19.62
N ASP A 8 -9.67 2.88 -18.88
CA ASP A 8 -9.93 1.54 -19.40
C ASP A 8 -11.27 1.02 -18.82
N PRO A 9 -12.42 1.51 -19.32
CA PRO A 9 -13.73 1.11 -18.81
C PRO A 9 -14.11 -0.31 -19.24
N ASP A 10 -13.50 -0.79 -20.32
CA ASP A 10 -13.78 -2.08 -20.94
C ASP A 10 -12.85 -3.17 -20.38
N ASP A 11 -12.01 -2.83 -19.38
CA ASP A 11 -11.07 -3.72 -18.69
C ASP A 11 -10.16 -4.48 -19.66
N THR A 12 -9.70 -3.76 -20.69
CA THR A 12 -8.83 -4.31 -21.75
C THR A 12 -7.39 -4.49 -21.29
N GLY A 13 -7.00 -3.85 -20.20
CA GLY A 13 -5.61 -3.75 -19.76
C GLY A 13 -4.81 -2.68 -20.52
N LEU A 14 -5.45 -1.92 -21.41
CA LEU A 14 -4.81 -0.95 -22.30
C LEU A 14 -5.39 0.46 -22.08
N ILE A 15 -4.50 1.46 -22.09
CA ILE A 15 -4.82 2.87 -21.97
C ILE A 15 -4.58 3.55 -23.31
N SER A 16 -5.64 4.10 -23.90
CA SER A 16 -5.54 4.84 -25.16
C SER A 16 -5.01 6.26 -24.97
N ALA A 17 -4.06 6.66 -25.81
CA ALA A 17 -3.45 7.99 -25.76
C ALA A 17 -4.45 9.12 -25.98
N TRP A 18 -5.36 8.98 -26.95
CA TRP A 18 -6.40 9.98 -27.22
C TRP A 18 -7.33 10.18 -26.01
N ARG A 19 -7.72 9.08 -25.34
CA ARG A 19 -8.61 9.09 -24.17
C ARG A 19 -7.92 9.69 -22.95
N PHE A 20 -6.64 9.41 -22.79
CA PHE A 20 -5.82 10.08 -21.77
C PHE A 20 -5.72 11.58 -22.05
N THR A 21 -5.46 11.98 -23.30
CA THR A 21 -5.43 13.39 -23.71
C THR A 21 -6.75 14.09 -23.44
N GLU A 22 -7.88 13.52 -23.84
CA GLU A 22 -9.23 14.04 -23.55
C GLU A 22 -9.46 14.19 -22.04
N MET A 23 -9.09 13.17 -21.25
CA MET A 23 -9.26 13.23 -19.80
C MET A 23 -8.37 14.31 -19.15
N MET A 24 -7.20 14.62 -19.72
CA MET A 24 -6.28 15.66 -19.27
C MET A 24 -6.69 17.08 -19.66
N GLU A 25 -7.69 17.24 -20.54
CA GLU A 25 -8.35 18.54 -20.79
C GLU A 25 -9.20 18.98 -19.60
N HIS A 26 -9.64 18.03 -18.77
CA HIS A 26 -10.39 18.35 -17.56
C HIS A 26 -9.49 18.94 -16.46
N PRO A 27 -9.71 20.18 -16.00
CA PRO A 27 -8.83 20.86 -15.04
C PRO A 27 -8.68 20.09 -13.71
N HIS A 28 -9.73 19.41 -13.27
CA HIS A 28 -9.72 18.63 -12.03
C HIS A 28 -8.81 17.41 -12.13
N ILE A 29 -8.72 16.76 -13.29
CA ILE A 29 -7.82 15.63 -13.53
C ILE A 29 -6.38 16.11 -13.58
N ARG A 30 -6.11 17.19 -14.34
CA ARG A 30 -4.78 17.81 -14.41
C ARG A 30 -4.29 18.23 -13.01
N HIS A 31 -5.17 18.78 -12.19
CA HIS A 31 -4.86 19.12 -10.80
C HIS A 31 -4.55 17.88 -9.95
N CYS A 32 -5.30 16.78 -10.10
CA CYS A 32 -4.97 15.52 -9.41
C CYS A 32 -3.56 15.02 -9.73
N PHE A 33 -3.13 15.08 -11.00
CA PHE A 33 -1.77 14.72 -11.38
C PHE A 33 -0.73 15.65 -10.76
N SER A 34 -0.96 16.96 -10.80
CA SER A 34 -0.08 17.96 -10.16
C SER A 34 0.06 17.73 -8.66
N VAL A 35 -1.03 17.43 -7.93
CA VAL A 35 -1.00 17.10 -6.50
C VAL A 35 -0.21 15.82 -6.21
N LEU A 36 -0.18 14.87 -7.15
CA LEU A 36 0.62 13.65 -7.05
C LEU A 36 2.09 13.84 -7.42
N GLY A 37 2.51 15.07 -7.74
CA GLY A 37 3.86 15.40 -8.16
C GLY A 37 4.16 15.02 -9.61
N LEU A 38 3.12 14.86 -10.43
CA LEU A 38 3.23 14.54 -11.85
C LEU A 38 2.99 15.81 -12.66
N GLU A 39 4.06 16.54 -12.96
CA GLU A 39 4.00 17.70 -13.85
C GLU A 39 4.02 17.27 -15.32
N LEU A 40 2.84 17.06 -15.88
CA LEU A 40 2.62 16.81 -17.30
C LEU A 40 2.61 18.14 -18.06
N ARG A 41 3.64 18.41 -18.87
CA ARG A 41 3.70 19.57 -19.77
C ARG A 41 2.80 19.39 -20.99
N SER A 42 2.92 18.24 -21.64
CA SER A 42 2.03 17.77 -22.71
C SER A 42 1.77 16.28 -22.52
N THR A 43 0.58 15.81 -22.92
CA THR A 43 0.28 14.38 -22.98
C THR A 43 1.04 13.70 -24.12
N GLU A 44 1.37 14.43 -25.18
CA GLU A 44 2.19 13.95 -26.29
C GLU A 44 3.61 13.63 -25.83
N GLU A 45 4.26 14.57 -25.12
CA GLU A 45 5.60 14.37 -24.54
C GLU A 45 5.62 13.18 -23.56
N PHE A 46 4.52 12.92 -22.86
CA PHE A 46 4.41 11.76 -21.97
C PHE A 46 4.41 10.44 -22.73
N PHE A 47 3.66 10.34 -23.84
CA PHE A 47 3.65 9.13 -24.65
C PHE A 47 4.95 8.97 -25.46
N ASP A 48 5.55 10.06 -25.91
CA ASP A 48 6.89 10.04 -26.52
C ASP A 48 7.93 9.48 -25.53
N MET A 49 7.88 9.89 -24.26
CA MET A 49 8.76 9.38 -23.19
C MET A 49 8.54 7.89 -22.91
N LEU A 50 7.31 7.40 -23.05
CA LEU A 50 7.00 5.98 -22.96
C LEU A 50 7.53 5.16 -24.15
N GLY A 51 8.16 5.79 -25.14
CA GLY A 51 8.76 5.13 -26.29
C GLY A 51 7.82 4.93 -27.47
N PHE A 52 6.68 5.63 -27.49
CA PHE A 52 5.75 5.56 -28.61
C PHE A 52 6.28 6.35 -29.81
N VAL A 53 6.86 5.64 -30.77
CA VAL A 53 7.14 6.18 -32.10
C VAL A 53 5.85 6.08 -32.91
N SER A 54 5.03 7.14 -32.89
CA SER A 54 3.92 7.43 -33.81
C SER A 54 3.32 6.20 -34.52
N GLY A 55 2.40 5.49 -33.85
CA GLY A 55 1.66 4.38 -34.48
C GLY A 55 0.77 3.62 -33.50
N ASP A 56 1.30 3.24 -32.35
CA ASP A 56 0.50 2.58 -31.32
C ASP A 56 -0.18 3.62 -30.42
N SER A 57 -1.51 3.66 -30.51
CA SER A 57 -2.32 4.64 -29.79
C SER A 57 -2.66 4.17 -28.36
N THR A 58 -2.03 3.10 -27.87
CA THR A 58 -2.40 2.40 -26.64
C THR A 58 -1.19 1.88 -25.89
N VAL A 59 -1.22 1.93 -24.56
CA VAL A 59 -0.14 1.47 -23.68
C VAL A 59 -0.74 0.55 -22.63
N ASP A 60 -0.06 -0.53 -22.24
CA ASP A 60 -0.55 -1.36 -21.14
C ASP A 60 -0.51 -0.61 -19.80
N ILE A 61 -1.41 -0.98 -18.88
CA ILE A 61 -1.53 -0.29 -17.60
C ILE A 61 -0.21 -0.26 -16.82
N ASP A 62 0.60 -1.32 -16.88
CA ASP A 62 1.85 -1.39 -16.13
C ASP A 62 2.87 -0.38 -16.68
N THR A 63 3.03 -0.31 -18.01
CA THR A 63 3.84 0.70 -18.70
C THR A 63 3.36 2.13 -18.39
N PHE A 64 2.05 2.38 -18.40
CA PHE A 64 1.48 3.69 -18.05
C PHE A 64 1.83 4.10 -16.61
N VAL A 65 1.70 3.18 -15.66
CA VAL A 65 2.02 3.41 -14.25
C VAL A 65 3.52 3.63 -14.08
N GLU A 66 4.36 2.87 -14.77
CA GLU A 66 5.80 3.07 -14.76
C GLU A 66 6.19 4.45 -15.29
N GLY A 67 5.57 4.90 -16.39
CA GLY A 67 5.73 6.26 -16.92
C GLY A 67 5.34 7.33 -15.92
N CYS A 68 4.21 7.15 -15.23
CA CYS A 68 3.80 8.05 -14.15
C CYS A 68 4.87 8.08 -13.03
N MET A 69 5.40 6.94 -12.62
CA MET A 69 6.43 6.88 -11.58
C MET A 69 7.76 7.52 -12.02
N ARG A 70 8.13 7.41 -13.30
CA ARG A 70 9.33 8.06 -13.88
C ARG A 70 9.20 9.59 -13.94
N MET A 71 8.01 10.11 -14.28
CA MET A 71 7.73 11.56 -14.28
C MET A 71 7.66 12.19 -12.90
N LYS A 72 7.43 11.37 -11.87
CA LYS A 72 7.33 11.79 -10.47
C LYS A 72 8.70 12.19 -9.87
N GLY A 73 9.61 12.73 -10.68
CA GLY A 73 10.99 13.04 -10.32
C GLY A 73 11.12 13.62 -8.90
N GLU A 74 12.10 13.10 -8.15
CA GLU A 74 12.31 13.31 -6.70
C GLU A 74 11.03 13.66 -5.93
N ALA A 75 10.20 12.64 -5.66
CA ALA A 75 9.07 12.64 -4.73
C ALA A 75 8.93 13.97 -3.97
N THR A 76 8.10 14.87 -4.53
CA THR A 76 7.88 16.24 -4.03
C THR A 76 7.88 16.19 -2.50
N GLY A 77 8.76 16.91 -1.82
CA GLY A 77 9.01 16.72 -0.38
C GLY A 77 7.74 16.62 0.48
N LEU A 78 6.63 17.20 0.03
CA LEU A 78 5.28 17.00 0.57
C LEU A 78 4.82 15.54 0.68
N LEU A 79 5.00 14.71 -0.34
CA LEU A 79 4.61 13.29 -0.27
C LEU A 79 5.50 12.52 0.71
N GLN A 80 6.81 12.83 0.74
CA GLN A 80 7.73 12.27 1.74
C GLN A 80 7.33 12.69 3.17
N GLN A 81 6.94 13.96 3.36
CA GLN A 81 6.42 14.45 4.63
C GLN A 81 5.09 13.79 5.01
N THR A 82 4.21 13.53 4.03
CA THR A 82 2.92 12.83 4.23
C THR A 82 3.17 11.40 4.69
N LEU A 83 4.02 10.65 3.99
CA LEU A 83 4.42 9.29 4.38
C LEU A 83 5.09 9.26 5.76
N LEU A 84 5.92 10.26 6.08
CA LEU A 84 6.55 10.38 7.40
C LEU A 84 5.51 10.64 8.49
N MET A 85 4.50 11.48 8.23
CA MET A 85 3.40 11.73 9.16
C MET A 85 2.54 10.49 9.36
N GLU A 86 2.14 9.80 8.30
CA GLU A 86 1.39 8.54 8.38
C GLU A 86 2.16 7.47 9.18
N THR A 87 3.46 7.33 8.92
CA THR A 87 4.34 6.42 9.67
C THR A 87 4.39 6.79 11.16
N LYS A 88 4.44 8.09 11.50
CA LYS A 88 4.40 8.55 12.90
C LYS A 88 3.07 8.21 13.57
N LEU A 89 1.95 8.33 12.87
CA LEU A 89 0.62 7.98 13.39
C LEU A 89 0.50 6.48 13.65
N VAL A 90 0.93 5.65 12.68
CA VAL A 90 0.95 4.19 12.83
C VAL A 90 1.84 3.77 14.01
N ARG A 91 3.03 4.37 14.16
CA ARG A 91 3.92 4.10 15.30
C ARG A 91 3.29 4.48 16.65
N ARG A 92 2.49 5.55 16.71
CA ARG A 92 1.77 5.94 17.94
C ARG A 92 0.70 4.91 18.29
N ALA A 93 -0.13 4.55 17.31
CA ALA A 93 -1.17 3.53 17.50
C ALA A 93 -0.57 2.17 17.91
N GLN A 94 0.56 1.77 17.31
CA GLN A 94 1.27 0.55 17.69
C GLN A 94 1.76 0.57 19.15
N ARG A 95 2.28 1.71 19.63
CA ARG A 95 2.70 1.85 21.04
C ARG A 95 1.51 1.75 21.98
N GLU A 96 0.40 2.40 21.65
CA GLU A 96 -0.82 2.35 22.46
C GLU A 96 -1.38 0.92 22.53
N LEU A 97 -1.44 0.23 21.40
CA LEU A 97 -1.81 -1.19 21.36
C LEU A 97 -0.86 -2.06 22.17
N ALA A 98 0.46 -1.84 22.10
CA ALA A 98 1.42 -2.59 22.89
C ALA A 98 1.22 -2.42 24.40
N LEU A 99 0.88 -1.21 24.86
CA LEU A 99 0.56 -0.95 26.26
C LEU A 99 -0.71 -1.68 26.70
N ILE A 100 -1.79 -1.58 25.91
CA ILE A 100 -3.06 -2.26 26.19
C ILE A 100 -2.86 -3.78 26.24
N LEU A 101 -2.06 -4.33 25.33
CA LEU A 101 -1.75 -5.76 25.30
C LEU A 101 -0.96 -6.18 26.53
N SER A 102 0.07 -5.43 26.92
CA SER A 102 0.86 -5.72 28.13
C SER A 102 -0.02 -5.75 29.37
N GLU A 103 -0.90 -4.76 29.55
CA GLU A 103 -1.82 -4.70 30.69
C GLU A 103 -2.79 -5.89 30.70
N LYS A 104 -3.35 -6.25 29.54
CA LYS A 104 -4.25 -7.40 29.44
C LYS A 104 -3.54 -8.72 29.73
N ILE A 105 -2.29 -8.88 29.28
CA ILE A 105 -1.46 -10.05 29.58
C ILE A 105 -1.22 -10.15 31.09
N ASP A 106 -0.83 -9.06 31.75
CA ASP A 106 -0.60 -9.04 33.20
C ASP A 106 -1.86 -9.40 34.00
N VAL A 107 -3.04 -8.92 33.57
CA VAL A 107 -4.32 -9.26 34.21
C VAL A 107 -4.68 -10.72 33.98
N MET A 108 -4.41 -11.27 32.79
CA MET A 108 -4.64 -12.69 32.50
C MET A 108 -3.72 -13.59 33.33
N ASP A 109 -2.44 -13.24 33.45
CA ASP A 109 -1.47 -14.01 34.25
C ASP A 109 -1.88 -14.04 35.73
N LYS A 110 -2.31 -12.92 36.31
CA LYS A 110 -2.80 -12.86 37.69
C LYS A 110 -4.05 -13.75 37.90
N ARG A 111 -5.00 -13.72 36.96
CA ARG A 111 -6.20 -14.57 37.04
C ARG A 111 -5.88 -16.06 36.89
N MET A 112 -4.88 -16.42 36.09
CA MET A 112 -4.42 -17.81 35.97
C MET A 112 -3.75 -18.31 37.26
N LEU A 113 -3.02 -17.45 37.97
CA LEU A 113 -2.41 -17.78 39.26
C LEU A 113 -3.44 -17.94 40.39
N GLU A 114 -4.55 -17.20 40.33
CA GLU A 114 -5.64 -17.24 41.31
C GLU A 114 -6.70 -18.31 41.02
N ALA A 115 -6.65 -18.96 39.85
CA ALA A 115 -7.60 -20.01 39.48
C ALA A 115 -7.34 -21.30 40.28
N PRO A 116 -8.29 -21.79 41.09
CA PRO A 116 -8.13 -23.05 41.79
C PRO A 116 -8.19 -24.22 40.78
N GLY A 117 -7.05 -24.86 40.50
CA GLY A 117 -7.03 -26.28 40.11
C GLY A 117 -6.76 -26.66 38.63
N ILE A 118 -5.71 -26.13 37.98
CA ILE A 118 -5.17 -26.74 36.73
C ILE A 118 -3.65 -26.96 36.81
N ILE A 119 -3.13 -27.41 37.96
CA ILE A 119 -1.72 -27.88 38.11
C ILE A 119 -1.69 -29.35 38.54
N GLN A 120 -2.54 -30.22 37.98
CA GLN A 120 -2.48 -31.66 38.28
C GLN A 120 -2.40 -32.62 37.09
N MET A 121 -2.17 -32.17 35.84
CA MET A 121 -2.17 -33.11 34.69
C MET A 121 -0.88 -33.21 33.87
N THR A 122 0.21 -32.50 34.17
CA THR A 122 1.43 -32.60 33.35
C THR A 122 2.57 -33.42 33.97
N ASN A 123 2.37 -34.08 35.11
CA ASN A 123 3.40 -34.97 35.67
C ASN A 123 2.86 -36.37 36.02
N ARG A 124 2.57 -37.20 35.01
CA ARG A 124 2.48 -38.65 35.19
C ARG A 124 2.97 -39.41 33.95
N LYS A 125 4.19 -39.95 34.10
CA LYS A 125 4.77 -41.13 33.41
C LYS A 125 5.43 -40.90 32.04
N SER A 126 6.67 -40.43 32.06
CA SER A 126 7.76 -41.11 31.34
C SER A 126 8.56 -41.96 32.36
N ARG A 127 7.91 -43.00 32.90
CA ARG A 127 8.61 -44.11 33.57
C ARG A 127 8.91 -45.13 32.48
N THR A 128 10.17 -45.16 32.07
CA THR A 128 10.81 -46.27 31.36
C THR A 128 10.59 -47.57 32.16
N PRO A 129 10.27 -48.70 31.52
CA PRO A 129 10.41 -50.01 32.14
C PRO A 129 11.88 -50.43 32.02
N THR A 130 12.56 -50.56 33.17
CA THR A 130 13.81 -51.31 33.28
C THR A 130 13.55 -52.81 33.09
N ALA A 131 14.55 -53.44 32.47
CA ALA A 131 14.64 -54.82 31.99
C ALA A 131 14.36 -55.93 33.00
N ASN A 132 14.00 -57.10 32.46
CA ASN A 132 14.62 -58.40 32.76
C ASN A 132 14.58 -59.29 31.52
#